data_AF-A0A2V7WHG1-F1
#
_entry.id   AF-A0A2V7WHG1-F1
#
_cell.length_a   1.000
_cell.length_b   1.000
_cell.length_c   1.000
_cell.angle_alpha   90.00
_cell.angle_beta   90.00
_cell.angle_gamma   90.00
#
_symmetry.space_group_name_H-M   'P 1'
#
loop_
_entity.id
_entity.type
_entity.pdbx_description
1 polymer ?
#
loop_
_entity_poly.entity_id
_entity_poly.type
_entity_poly.pdbx_seq_one_letter_code
_entity_poly.pdbx_strand_id
1 'polypeptide(L)'
;MAAGIAAGIGHPIVAAFLFAITLFLLSFFRDPERVPEGGEETIVSPADGTVLSVAPAPEAPPGASRRLSIFMSVFNCHVNRAPVSGEVSGYEYTSGRMAAAFREKASTENEQNRITLASERG
;
A
#
# COMPACT_ATOMS: atom_id res chain seq x y z
N MET A 1 -19.63 14.41 -12.61
CA MET A 1 -20.38 15.69 -12.69
C MET A 1 -19.63 16.74 -13.51
N ALA A 2 -18.38 17.09 -13.17
CA ALA A 2 -17.61 18.14 -13.86
C ALA A 2 -17.34 17.89 -15.37
N ALA A 3 -16.97 16.66 -15.76
CA ALA A 3 -16.75 16.32 -17.19
C ALA A 3 -18.02 16.52 -18.05
N GLY A 4 -19.20 16.20 -17.50
CA GLY A 4 -20.48 16.39 -18.18
C GLY A 4 -20.85 17.88 -18.36
N ILE A 5 -20.53 18.72 -17.37
CA ILE A 5 -20.71 20.17 -17.45
C ILE A 5 -19.79 20.76 -18.53
N ALA A 6 -18.51 20.38 -18.55
CA ALA A 6 -17.54 20.85 -19.55
C ALA A 6 -17.92 20.49 -21.00
N ALA A 7 -18.50 19.30 -21.21
CA ALA A 7 -19.01 18.89 -22.52
C ALA A 7 -20.24 19.73 -22.92
N GLY A 8 -21.16 19.98 -21.97
CA GLY A 8 -22.37 20.77 -22.19
C GLY A 8 -22.13 22.25 -22.51
N ILE A 9 -21.00 22.82 -22.07
CA ILE A 9 -20.59 24.20 -22.40
C ILE A 9 -19.66 24.29 -23.63
N GLY A 10 -19.49 23.20 -24.38
CA GLY A 10 -18.75 23.21 -25.65
C GLY A 10 -17.23 23.07 -25.54
N HIS A 11 -16.70 22.55 -24.42
CA HIS A 11 -15.26 22.28 -24.24
C HIS A 11 -14.96 20.77 -24.23
N PRO A 12 -15.00 20.08 -25.38
CA PRO A 12 -14.85 18.63 -25.45
C PRO A 12 -13.48 18.13 -25.01
N ILE A 13 -12.40 18.89 -25.24
CA ILE A 13 -11.05 18.53 -24.80
C ILE A 13 -10.96 18.52 -23.27
N VAL A 14 -11.51 19.55 -22.61
CA VAL A 14 -11.55 19.64 -21.15
C VAL A 14 -12.41 18.52 -20.56
N ALA A 15 -13.56 18.24 -21.19
CA ALA A 15 -14.42 17.13 -20.78
C ALA A 15 -13.70 15.77 -20.88
N ALA A 16 -13.00 15.50 -21.99
CA ALA A 16 -12.24 14.27 -22.19
C ALA A 16 -11.12 14.11 -21.16
N PHE A 17 -10.39 15.20 -20.87
CA PHE A 17 -9.34 15.20 -19.85
C PHE A 17 -9.89 14.91 -18.45
N LEU A 18 -10.96 15.59 -18.04
CA LEU A 18 -11.61 15.36 -16.73
C LEU A 18 -12.19 13.94 -16.63
N PHE A 19 -12.72 13.41 -17.73
CA PHE A 19 -13.20 12.04 -17.79
C PHE A 19 -12.05 11.03 -17.62
N ALA A 20 -10.92 11.23 -18.30
CA ALA A 20 -9.73 10.40 -18.13
C ALA A 20 -9.20 10.41 -16.69
N ILE A 21 -9.15 11.58 -16.05
CA ILE A 21 -8.81 11.69 -14.61
C ILE A 21 -9.81 10.91 -13.76
N THR A 22 -11.10 11.02 -14.05
CA THR A 22 -12.13 10.28 -13.30
C THR A 22 -11.90 8.77 -13.40
N LEU A 23 -11.65 8.25 -14.61
CA LEU A 23 -11.32 6.83 -14.80
C LEU A 23 -10.04 6.43 -14.07
N PHE A 24 -9.01 7.28 -14.10
CA PHE A 24 -7.77 7.03 -13.37
C PHE A 24 -8.01 6.95 -11.87
N LEU A 25 -8.76 7.89 -11.28
CA LEU A 25 -9.07 7.89 -9.85
C LEU A 25 -9.88 6.65 -9.44
N LEU A 26 -10.88 6.27 -10.24
CA LEU A 26 -11.64 5.03 -10.01
C LEU A 26 -10.74 3.80 -10.05
N SER A 27 -9.77 3.77 -10.98
CA SER A 27 -8.81 2.68 -11.09
C SER A 27 -7.77 2.69 -9.96
N PHE A 28 -7.34 3.86 -9.50
CA PHE A 28 -6.31 4.02 -8.46
C PHE A 28 -6.84 3.67 -7.07
N PHE A 29 -8.07 4.11 -6.75
CA PHE A 29 -8.74 3.85 -5.46
C PHE A 29 -9.58 2.57 -5.46
N ARG A 30 -9.37 1.67 -6.43
CA ARG A 30 -10.06 0.38 -6.46
C ARG A 30 -9.64 -0.50 -5.28
N ASP A 31 -10.59 -1.28 -4.77
CA ASP A 31 -10.34 -2.33 -3.79
C ASP A 31 -10.99 -3.64 -4.24
N PRO A 32 -10.32 -4.44 -5.09
CA PRO A 32 -10.85 -5.72 -5.52
C PRO A 32 -10.84 -6.72 -4.36
N GLU A 33 -11.88 -7.56 -4.31
CA GLU A 33 -11.95 -8.67 -3.37
C GLU A 33 -10.79 -9.65 -3.62
N ARG A 34 -10.19 -10.15 -2.54
CA ARG A 34 -9.06 -11.09 -2.59
C ARG A 34 -9.36 -12.31 -1.73
N VAL A 35 -9.19 -13.48 -2.34
CA VAL A 35 -9.19 -14.75 -1.63
C VAL A 35 -7.76 -15.28 -1.73
N PRO A 36 -6.93 -15.12 -0.68
CA PRO A 36 -5.59 -15.67 -0.71
C PRO A 36 -5.63 -17.20 -0.78
N GLU A 37 -4.75 -17.78 -1.59
CA GLU A 37 -4.51 -19.22 -1.59
C GLU A 37 -3.61 -19.57 -0.40
N GLY A 38 -4.02 -20.54 0.42
CA GLY A 38 -3.27 -20.96 1.61
C GLY A 38 -4.17 -21.45 2.74
N GLY A 39 -3.55 -22.02 3.76
CA GLY A 39 -4.22 -22.38 5.02
C GLY A 39 -3.88 -21.40 6.13
N GLU A 40 -4.28 -21.73 7.37
CA GLU A 40 -3.92 -20.98 8.58
C GLU A 40 -2.38 -20.85 8.78
N GLU A 41 -1.61 -21.65 8.04
CA GLU A 41 -0.16 -21.66 8.09
C GLU A 41 0.58 -20.77 7.10
N THR A 42 -0.14 -20.13 6.18
CA THR A 42 0.46 -19.40 5.08
C THR A 42 0.56 -17.90 5.40
N ILE A 43 1.77 -17.34 5.37
CA ILE A 43 1.97 -15.88 5.33
C ILE A 43 1.72 -15.42 3.91
N VAL A 44 0.76 -14.51 3.72
CA VAL A 44 0.38 -13.99 2.41
C VAL A 44 0.97 -12.61 2.18
N SER A 45 1.06 -12.18 0.92
CA SER A 45 1.52 -10.82 0.62
C SER A 45 0.54 -9.79 1.20
N PRO A 46 0.99 -8.81 2.00
CA PRO A 46 0.12 -7.79 2.57
C PRO A 46 -0.38 -6.77 1.53
N ALA A 47 0.30 -6.65 0.38
CA ALA A 47 0.04 -5.62 -0.61
C ALA A 47 0.43 -6.05 -2.03
N ASP A 48 -0.10 -5.35 -3.03
CA ASP A 48 0.35 -5.43 -4.42
C ASP A 48 1.68 -4.70 -4.60
N GLY A 49 2.66 -5.36 -5.20
CA GLY A 49 3.83 -4.64 -5.63
C GLY A 49 5.00 -5.48 -6.04
N THR A 50 6.13 -4.79 -6.11
CA THR A 50 7.42 -5.39 -6.43
C THR A 50 8.22 -5.52 -5.14
N VAL A 51 8.72 -6.71 -4.87
CA VAL A 51 9.66 -6.92 -3.77
C VAL A 51 10.94 -6.16 -4.08
N LEU A 52 11.27 -5.17 -3.25
CA LEU A 52 12.52 -4.42 -3.35
C LEU A 52 13.66 -5.12 -2.61
N SER A 53 13.38 -5.69 -1.44
CA SER A 53 14.42 -6.34 -0.63
C SER A 53 13.86 -7.33 0.40
N VAL A 54 14.70 -8.30 0.74
CA VAL A 54 14.55 -9.20 1.90
C VAL A 54 15.83 -9.12 2.70
N ALA A 55 15.79 -8.47 3.87
CA ALA A 55 16.98 -8.19 4.67
C ALA A 55 16.76 -8.59 6.14
N PRO A 56 17.82 -8.80 6.94
CA PRO A 56 17.69 -8.88 8.40
C PRO A 56 17.02 -7.64 8.96
N ALA A 57 16.24 -7.79 10.04
CA ALA A 57 15.49 -6.71 10.68
C ALA A 57 15.93 -6.49 12.13
N PRO A 58 17.14 -5.96 12.37
CA PRO A 58 17.65 -5.75 13.73
C PRO A 58 16.80 -4.77 14.55
N GLU A 59 16.06 -3.88 13.89
CA GLU A 59 15.13 -2.95 14.51
C GLU A 59 13.75 -3.54 14.85
N ALA A 60 13.49 -4.81 14.50
CA ALA A 60 12.19 -5.44 14.73
C ALA A 60 12.09 -6.04 16.15
N PRO A 61 10.86 -6.26 16.67
CA PRO A 61 10.66 -6.89 17.97
C PRO A 61 11.33 -8.28 18.06
N PRO A 62 11.66 -8.75 19.28
CA PRO A 62 12.25 -10.08 19.48
C PRO A 62 11.42 -11.17 18.79
N GLY A 63 12.04 -11.94 17.89
CA GLY A 63 11.37 -12.99 17.08
C GLY A 63 11.27 -12.65 15.59
N ALA A 64 11.21 -11.37 15.23
CA ALA A 64 11.23 -10.94 13.84
C ALA A 64 12.67 -10.89 13.30
N SER A 65 13.03 -11.86 12.45
CA SER A 65 14.40 -11.99 11.94
C SER A 65 14.64 -11.31 10.59
N ARG A 66 13.57 -11.01 9.84
CA ARG A 66 13.65 -10.50 8.46
C ARG A 66 12.60 -9.43 8.16
N ARG A 67 12.98 -8.48 7.32
CA ARG A 67 12.14 -7.42 6.75
C ARG A 67 11.99 -7.67 5.26
N LEU A 68 10.74 -7.73 4.81
CA LEU A 68 10.35 -7.77 3.40
C LEU A 68 9.83 -6.38 3.01
N SER A 69 10.46 -5.74 2.03
CA SER A 69 10.03 -4.43 1.53
C SER A 69 9.33 -4.59 0.19
N ILE A 70 8.08 -4.12 0.10
CA ILE A 70 7.26 -4.17 -1.12
C ILE A 70 6.98 -2.74 -1.58
N PHE A 71 7.28 -2.44 -2.84
CA PHE A 71 6.97 -1.15 -3.46
C PHE A 71 5.68 -1.20 -4.25
N MET A 72 4.77 -0.28 -3.92
CA MET A 72 3.50 -0.10 -4.61
C MET A 72 3.64 0.98 -5.68
N SER A 73 3.50 0.59 -6.95
CA SER A 73 3.45 1.54 -8.07
C SER A 73 2.08 2.18 -8.18
N VAL A 74 1.96 3.27 -8.95
CA VAL A 74 0.67 3.94 -9.23
C VAL A 74 -0.38 3.04 -9.88
N PHE A 75 0.01 1.89 -10.42
CA PHE A 75 -0.89 0.92 -11.05
C PHE A 75 -1.39 -0.16 -10.09
N ASN A 76 -0.83 -0.23 -8.87
CA ASN A 76 -1.18 -1.22 -7.86
C ASN A 76 -2.40 -0.76 -7.05
N CYS A 77 -3.14 -1.69 -6.44
CA CYS A 77 -4.20 -1.33 -5.50
C CYS A 77 -3.54 -0.85 -4.20
N HIS A 78 -3.72 0.41 -3.81
CA HIS A 78 -3.05 1.01 -2.64
C HIS A 78 -3.74 0.65 -1.31
N VAL A 79 -3.92 -0.66 -1.09
CA VAL A 79 -4.53 -1.24 0.11
C VAL A 79 -3.54 -2.21 0.73
N ASN A 80 -3.18 -1.97 1.99
CA ASN A 80 -2.39 -2.88 2.81
C ASN A 80 -3.34 -3.73 3.66
N ARG A 81 -3.21 -5.05 3.58
CA ARG A 81 -3.97 -6.05 4.34
C ARG A 81 -3.05 -6.75 5.33
N ALA A 82 -3.62 -7.33 6.39
CA ALA A 82 -2.85 -8.12 7.33
C ALA A 82 -2.31 -9.38 6.63
N PRO A 83 -0.99 -9.67 6.69
CA PRO A 83 -0.41 -10.84 6.02
C PRO A 83 -0.66 -12.16 6.78
N VAL A 84 -1.14 -12.07 8.03
CA VAL A 84 -1.46 -13.19 8.91
C VAL A 84 -2.66 -12.81 9.80
N SER A 85 -3.37 -13.81 10.32
CA SER A 85 -4.35 -13.61 11.40
C SER A 85 -3.64 -13.25 12.70
N GLY A 86 -4.19 -12.30 13.45
CA GLY A 86 -3.64 -11.86 14.71
C GLY A 86 -4.36 -10.61 15.24
N GLU A 87 -3.99 -10.21 16.44
CA GLU A 87 -4.49 -9.00 17.09
C GLU A 87 -3.48 -7.86 16.94
N VAL A 88 -3.95 -6.63 16.77
CA VAL A 88 -3.06 -5.46 16.78
C VAL A 88 -2.54 -5.27 18.21
N SER A 89 -1.24 -5.49 18.40
CA SER A 89 -0.56 -5.35 19.69
C SER A 89 0.20 -4.03 19.83
N GLY A 90 0.43 -3.32 18.72
CA GLY A 90 1.13 -2.04 18.74
C GLY A 90 0.85 -1.18 17.51
N TYR A 91 0.91 0.13 17.72
CA TYR A 91 0.83 1.13 16.67
C TYR A 91 1.80 2.27 16.99
N GLU A 92 2.69 2.57 16.05
CA GLU A 92 3.68 3.63 16.17
C GLU A 92 3.64 4.50 14.90
N TYR A 93 3.45 5.80 15.09
CA TYR A 93 3.54 6.79 14.03
C TYR A 93 4.87 7.55 14.13
N THR A 94 5.58 7.63 13.02
CA THR A 94 6.84 8.37 12.91
C THR A 94 6.68 9.43 11.83
N SER A 95 6.74 10.70 12.23
CA SER A 95 6.84 11.82 11.29
C SER A 95 8.19 11.81 10.57
N GLY A 96 8.20 12.14 9.28
CA GLY A 96 9.40 12.07 8.45
C GLY A 96 9.29 12.86 7.16
N ARG A 97 10.11 12.48 6.18
CA ARG A 97 10.20 13.11 4.86
C ARG A 97 9.22 12.45 3.86
N MET A 98 9.20 12.99 2.64
CA MET A 98 8.44 12.46 1.51
C MET A 98 9.39 12.17 0.33
N ALA A 99 10.49 11.45 0.60
CA ALA A 99 11.36 10.98 -0.47
C ALA A 99 10.69 9.88 -1.30
N ALA A 100 11.14 9.68 -2.54
CA ALA A 100 10.61 8.63 -3.40
C ALA A 100 10.73 7.25 -2.74
N ALA A 101 9.59 6.55 -2.61
CA ALA A 101 9.46 5.35 -1.77
C ALA A 101 10.31 4.14 -2.24
N PHE A 102 10.79 4.14 -3.48
CA PHE A 102 11.71 3.10 -3.98
C PHE A 102 13.16 3.29 -3.53
N ARG A 103 13.50 4.40 -2.87
CA ARG A 103 14.86 4.61 -2.35
C ARG A 103 15.05 3.83 -1.05
N GLU A 104 16.22 3.23 -0.89
CA GLU A 104 16.58 2.40 0.27
C GLU A 104 16.29 3.06 1.63
N LYS A 105 16.65 4.35 1.77
CA LYS A 105 16.46 5.13 3.00
C LYS A 105 15.02 5.60 3.25
N ALA A 106 14.12 5.45 2.27
CA ALA A 106 12.73 5.89 2.42
C ALA A 106 12.04 5.18 3.59
N SER A 107 12.37 3.90 3.83
CA SER A 107 11.79 3.10 4.92
C SER A 107 12.09 3.63 6.34
N THR A 108 13.14 4.43 6.52
CA THR A 108 13.54 4.97 7.83
C THR A 108 13.36 6.48 7.93
N GLU A 109 13.52 7.20 6.82
CA GLU A 109 13.47 8.67 6.80
C GLU A 109 12.09 9.22 6.46
N ASN A 110 11.25 8.45 5.75
CA ASN A 110 9.93 8.93 5.41
C ASN A 110 8.98 8.82 6.60
N GLU A 111 7.93 9.63 6.52
CA GLU A 111 6.76 9.49 7.35
C GLU A 111 6.18 8.07 7.20
N GLN A 112 5.92 7.39 8.32
CA GLN A 112 5.48 6.01 8.32
C GLN A 112 4.60 5.66 9.52
N ASN A 113 3.76 4.65 9.31
CA ASN A 113 3.02 3.97 10.36
C ASN A 113 3.55 2.55 10.48
N ARG A 114 3.92 2.14 11.70
CA ARG A 114 4.27 0.77 12.04
C ARG A 114 3.12 0.17 12.84
N ILE A 115 2.64 -0.98 12.38
CA ILE A 115 1.61 -1.76 13.06
C ILE A 115 2.25 -3.09 13.45
N THR A 116 2.13 -3.44 14.72
CA THR A 116 2.61 -4.72 15.26
C THR A 116 1.40 -5.62 15.47
N LEU A 117 1.48 -6.84 14.95
CA LEU A 117 0.48 -7.87 15.13
C LEU A 117 1.02 -8.93 16.08
N ALA A 118 0.25 -9.28 17.11
CA ALA A 118 0.45 -10.49 17.88
C ALA A 118 -0.33 -11.62 17.22
N SER A 119 0.37 -12.66 16.79
CA SER A 119 -0.24 -13.89 16.27
C SER A 119 0.17 -15.05 17.15
N GLU A 120 -0.53 -16.19 17.06
CA GLU A 120 -0.15 -17.43 17.76
C GLU A 120 1.27 -17.91 17.39
N ARG A 121 1.87 -17.34 16.34
CA ARG A 121 3.17 -17.72 15.79
C ARG A 121 4.34 -16.88 16.34
N GLY A 122 4.06 -15.90 17.20
CA GLY A 122 5.05 -14.94 17.70
C GLY A 122 5.05 -13.63 16.93
#